data_AF-A0A3R8ISY2-F1
#
_entry.id   AF-A0A3R8ISY2-F1
#
_cell.length_a   1.000
_cell.length_b   1.000
_cell.length_c   1.000
_cell.angle_alpha   90.00
_cell.angle_beta   90.00
_cell.angle_gamma   90.00
#
_symmetry.space_group_name_H-M   'P 1'
#
loop_
_entity.id
_entity.type
_entity.pdbx_description
1 polymer ?
#
loop_
_entity_poly.entity_id
_entity_poly.type
_entity_poly.pdbx_seq_one_letter_code
_entity_poly.pdbx_strand_id
1 'polypeptide(L)'
;MRRLYFIDSLFAPLTGHDLYLARQIQEAIAFSLTELETRTREHPEFAARYDAEFNAAAARLLQRFFNDQRPGHGFFHWDALGTTTSATPLFARAELMTGLKRLAPYRESTLLVTNLRPAFLPPQARATPRRQRDYTEALRYVQDLAARRIHHEANLQLLFL
;
A
#
# COMPACT_ATOMS: atom_id res chain seq x y z
N MET A 1 -3.76 3.16 18.13
CA MET A 1 -3.91 4.48 17.46
C MET A 1 -3.35 4.51 16.04
N ARG A 2 -2.15 3.97 15.75
CA ARG A 2 -1.55 4.01 14.39
C ARG A 2 -2.41 3.39 13.27
N ARG A 3 -3.14 2.30 13.54
CA ARG A 3 -3.96 1.60 12.53
C ARG A 3 -5.26 2.34 12.16
N LEU A 4 -5.82 3.15 13.06
CA LEU A 4 -7.05 3.91 12.78
C LEU A 4 -6.78 5.03 11.79
N TYR A 5 -5.74 5.84 12.05
CA TYR A 5 -5.33 6.90 11.14
C TYR A 5 -4.86 6.36 9.78
N PHE A 6 -4.30 5.14 9.78
CA PHE A 6 -3.98 4.43 8.55
C PHE A 6 -5.25 4.12 7.73
N ILE A 7 -6.28 3.53 8.34
CA ILE A 7 -7.55 3.28 7.66
C ILE A 7 -8.23 4.59 7.25
N ASP A 8 -8.22 5.60 8.11
CA ASP A 8 -8.78 6.91 7.79
C ASP A 8 -8.13 7.52 6.55
N SER A 9 -6.79 7.51 6.47
CA SER A 9 -6.07 8.05 5.31
C SER A 9 -6.31 7.23 4.04
N LEU A 10 -6.34 5.90 4.18
CA LEU A 10 -6.48 4.98 3.05
C LEU A 10 -7.89 4.96 2.47
N PHE A 11 -8.90 5.06 3.33
CA PHE A 11 -10.32 5.05 2.96
C PHE A 11 -10.92 6.45 2.95
N ALA A 12 -10.13 7.52 3.09
CA ALA A 12 -10.60 8.91 3.02
C ALA A 12 -11.49 9.22 1.81
N PRO A 13 -11.21 8.71 0.58
CA PRO A 13 -12.11 8.91 -0.57
C PRO A 13 -13.50 8.27 -0.41
N LEU A 14 -13.68 7.40 0.59
CA LEU A 14 -14.88 6.63 0.88
C LEU A 14 -15.58 7.12 2.14
N THR A 15 -14.81 7.40 3.18
CA THR A 15 -15.32 7.83 4.49
C THR A 15 -15.42 9.34 4.61
N GLY A 16 -14.80 10.11 3.71
CA GLY A 16 -14.72 11.57 3.84
C GLY A 16 -13.93 12.00 5.08
N HIS A 17 -12.95 11.20 5.52
CA HIS A 17 -12.25 11.33 6.81
C HIS A 17 -13.15 11.17 8.05
N ASP A 18 -14.28 10.45 7.91
CA ASP A 18 -15.09 10.08 9.06
C ASP A 18 -14.39 8.97 9.87
N LEU A 19 -13.84 9.36 11.02
CA LEU A 19 -13.17 8.46 11.96
C LEU A 19 -14.07 7.35 12.51
N TYR A 20 -15.39 7.56 12.56
CA TYR A 20 -16.32 6.52 12.96
C TYR A 20 -16.38 5.41 11.91
N LEU A 21 -16.54 5.78 10.63
CA LEU A 21 -16.53 4.82 9.52
C LEU A 21 -15.16 4.14 9.36
N ALA A 22 -14.08 4.91 9.50
CA ALA A 22 -12.72 4.36 9.50
C ALA A 22 -12.52 3.32 10.62
N ARG A 23 -13.11 3.56 11.79
CA ARG A 23 -13.06 2.63 12.91
C ARG A 23 -13.87 1.36 12.65
N GLN A 24 -15.05 1.45 12.04
CA GLN A 24 -15.82 0.26 11.65
C GLN A 24 -15.04 -0.62 10.66
N ILE A 25 -14.38 0.00 9.66
CA ILE A 25 -13.52 -0.72 8.72
C ILE A 25 -12.34 -1.37 9.43
N GLN A 26 -11.68 -0.65 10.34
CA GLN A 26 -10.57 -1.18 11.13
C GLN A 26 -11.01 -2.40 11.96
N GLU A 27 -12.17 -2.32 12.62
CA GLU A 27 -12.74 -3.41 13.43
C GLU A 27 -13.10 -4.62 12.57
N ALA A 28 -13.66 -4.42 11.38
CA ALA A 28 -13.97 -5.51 10.43
C ALA A 28 -12.70 -6.23 9.94
N ILE A 29 -11.64 -5.49 9.62
CA ILE A 29 -10.35 -6.08 9.23
C ILE A 29 -9.74 -6.85 10.42
N ALA A 30 -9.75 -6.25 11.62
CA ALA A 30 -9.22 -6.90 12.83
C ALA A 30 -9.99 -8.20 13.13
N PHE A 31 -11.32 -8.19 12.97
CA PHE A 31 -12.15 -9.38 13.12
C PHE A 31 -11.74 -10.50 12.16
N SER A 32 -11.44 -10.19 10.89
CA SER A 32 -10.93 -11.18 9.92
C SER A 32 -9.57 -11.77 10.29
N LEU A 33 -8.81 -11.11 11.18
CA LEU A 33 -7.47 -11.49 11.62
C LEU A 33 -7.44 -11.93 13.10
N THR A 34 -8.59 -12.26 13.69
CA THR A 34 -8.73 -12.56 15.13
C THR A 34 -7.73 -13.62 15.61
N GLU A 35 -7.55 -14.73 14.88
CA GLU A 35 -6.59 -15.76 15.27
C GLU A 35 -5.13 -15.29 15.29
N LEU A 36 -4.77 -14.42 14.34
CA LEU A 36 -3.44 -13.84 14.27
C LEU A 36 -3.26 -12.79 15.36
N GLU A 37 -4.32 -12.07 15.72
CA GLU A 37 -4.33 -11.13 16.83
C GLU A 37 -4.09 -11.84 18.17
N THR A 38 -4.81 -12.95 18.41
CA THR A 38 -4.62 -13.78 19.62
C THR A 38 -3.18 -14.29 19.71
N ARG A 39 -2.66 -14.86 18.63
CA ARG A 39 -1.26 -15.32 18.57
C ARG A 39 -0.26 -14.19 18.81
N THR A 40 -0.53 -12.98 18.31
CA THR A 40 0.34 -11.82 18.52
C THR A 40 0.31 -11.32 19.98
N ARG A 41 -0.81 -11.47 20.69
CA ARG A 41 -0.90 -11.14 22.12
C ARG A 41 -0.09 -12.10 22.98
N GLU A 42 -0.11 -13.38 22.62
CA GLU A 42 0.67 -14.44 23.28
C GLU A 42 2.15 -14.38 22.93
N HIS A 43 2.47 -13.96 21.70
CA HIS A 43 3.82 -13.91 21.14
C HIS A 43 4.07 -12.56 20.44
N PRO A 44 4.61 -11.58 21.18
CA PRO A 44 4.88 -10.23 20.65
C PRO A 44 5.79 -10.21 19.42
N GLU A 45 6.61 -11.25 19.20
CA GLU A 45 7.43 -11.40 18.00
C GLU A 45 6.61 -11.40 16.69
N PHE A 46 5.32 -11.75 16.72
CA PHE A 46 4.46 -11.75 15.54
C PHE A 46 3.88 -10.37 15.18
N ALA A 47 4.15 -9.31 15.94
CA ALA A 47 3.58 -7.99 15.71
C ALA A 47 3.83 -7.46 14.28
N ALA A 48 5.05 -7.64 13.75
CA ALA A 48 5.39 -7.23 12.39
C ALA A 48 4.62 -8.02 11.33
N ARG A 49 4.37 -9.32 11.58
CA ARG A 49 3.58 -10.18 10.70
C ARG A 49 2.12 -9.75 10.72
N TYR A 50 1.57 -9.44 11.89
CA TYR A 50 0.23 -8.92 12.02
C TYR A 50 0.04 -7.63 11.24
N ASP A 51 0.97 -6.67 11.35
CA ASP A 51 0.89 -5.40 10.61
C ASP A 51 0.95 -5.62 9.09
N ALA A 52 1.78 -6.55 8.61
CA ALA A 52 1.82 -6.90 7.19
C ALA A 52 0.50 -7.51 6.69
N GLU A 53 -0.08 -8.45 7.44
CA GLU A 53 -1.37 -9.06 7.10
C GLU A 53 -2.53 -8.07 7.19
N PHE A 54 -2.49 -7.16 8.16
CA PHE A 54 -3.47 -6.08 8.29
C PHE A 54 -3.42 -5.14 7.07
N ASN A 55 -2.23 -4.72 6.66
CA ASN A 55 -2.06 -3.88 5.47
C ASN A 55 -2.52 -4.61 4.19
N ALA A 56 -2.19 -5.90 4.07
CA ALA A 56 -2.64 -6.72 2.95
C ALA A 56 -4.17 -6.89 2.92
N ALA A 57 -4.81 -7.08 4.08
CA ALA A 57 -6.26 -7.15 4.18
C ALA A 57 -6.93 -5.82 3.81
N ALA A 58 -6.37 -4.69 4.25
CA ALA A 58 -6.84 -3.36 3.88
C ALA A 58 -6.72 -3.13 2.35
N ALA A 59 -5.59 -3.49 1.75
CA ALA A 59 -5.38 -3.40 0.30
C ALA A 59 -6.38 -4.27 -0.48
N ARG A 60 -6.63 -5.50 -0.04
CA ARG A 60 -7.63 -6.40 -0.64
C ARG A 60 -9.05 -5.83 -0.55
N LEU A 61 -9.41 -5.22 0.57
CA LEU A 61 -10.73 -4.59 0.75
C LEU A 61 -10.89 -3.40 -0.20
N LEU A 62 -9.86 -2.56 -0.31
CA LEU A 62 -9.87 -1.42 -1.22
C LEU A 62 -9.93 -1.85 -2.69
N GLN A 63 -9.22 -2.91 -3.06
CA GLN A 63 -9.28 -3.51 -4.39
C GLN A 63 -10.69 -3.99 -4.74
N ARG A 64 -11.35 -4.72 -3.82
CA ARG A 64 -12.73 -5.16 -4.01
C ARG A 64 -13.67 -3.98 -4.16
N PHE A 65 -13.51 -2.96 -3.33
CA PHE A 65 -14.31 -1.74 -3.44
C PHE A 65 -14.21 -1.10 -4.83
N PHE A 66 -12.99 -0.87 -5.34
CA PHE A 66 -12.84 -0.24 -6.66
C PHE A 66 -13.34 -1.13 -7.80
N ASN A 67 -13.13 -2.44 -7.71
CA ASN A 67 -13.63 -3.38 -8.73
C ASN A 67 -15.16 -3.47 -8.77
N ASP A 68 -15.80 -3.52 -7.59
CA ASP A 68 -17.24 -3.84 -7.49
C ASP A 68 -18.11 -2.58 -7.48
N GLN A 69 -17.65 -1.50 -6.86
CA GLN A 69 -18.45 -0.28 -6.62
C GLN A 69 -18.05 0.90 -7.51
N ARG A 70 -16.84 0.87 -8.12
CA ARG A 70 -16.36 1.92 -9.03
C ARG A 70 -15.68 1.32 -10.27
N PRO A 71 -16.41 0.63 -11.15
CA PRO A 71 -15.82 -0.05 -12.31
C PRO A 71 -15.10 0.88 -13.30
N GLY A 72 -15.34 2.20 -13.24
CA GLY A 72 -14.62 3.21 -14.01
C GLY A 72 -13.28 3.66 -13.40
N HIS A 73 -12.90 3.15 -12.23
CA HIS A 73 -11.70 3.52 -11.50
C HIS A 73 -10.67 2.39 -11.52
N GLY A 74 -9.48 2.66 -12.06
CA GLY A 74 -8.41 1.67 -12.11
C GLY A 74 -7.74 1.51 -10.75
N PHE A 75 -7.54 0.27 -10.29
CA PHE A 75 -6.80 0.01 -9.06
C PHE A 75 -5.63 -0.95 -9.29
N PHE A 76 -4.46 -0.58 -8.80
CA PHE A 76 -3.29 -1.46 -8.77
C PHE A 76 -2.58 -1.37 -7.42
N HIS A 77 -2.33 -2.52 -6.82
CA HIS A 77 -1.54 -2.64 -5.59
C HIS A 77 -0.18 -3.25 -5.93
N TRP A 78 0.88 -2.54 -5.56
CA TRP A 78 2.25 -3.01 -5.59
C TRP A 78 2.80 -3.13 -4.17
N ASP A 79 3.26 -4.32 -3.81
CA ASP A 79 3.91 -4.58 -2.53
C ASP A 79 5.42 -4.74 -2.72
N ALA A 80 6.21 -3.81 -2.18
CA ALA A 80 7.66 -3.83 -2.30
C ALA A 80 8.32 -5.02 -1.55
N LEU A 81 7.60 -5.64 -0.61
CA LEU A 81 8.01 -6.88 0.07
C LEU A 81 7.30 -8.12 -0.48
N GLY A 82 6.48 -7.98 -1.54
CA GLY A 82 5.69 -9.09 -2.09
C GLY A 82 6.56 -10.24 -2.60
N THR A 83 7.76 -9.93 -3.10
CA THR A 83 8.80 -10.92 -3.42
C THR A 83 10.16 -10.46 -2.91
N THR A 84 11.10 -11.39 -2.78
CA THR A 84 12.49 -11.11 -2.37
C THR A 84 13.20 -10.13 -3.30
N THR A 85 12.76 -10.01 -4.55
CA THR A 85 13.36 -9.13 -5.56
C THR A 85 12.54 -7.90 -5.88
N SER A 86 11.28 -7.79 -5.44
CA SER A 86 10.36 -6.71 -5.84
C SER A 86 10.95 -5.32 -5.59
N ALA A 87 11.62 -5.10 -4.46
CA ALA A 87 12.24 -3.80 -4.14
C ALA A 87 13.54 -3.49 -4.93
N THR A 88 14.09 -4.44 -5.68
CA THR A 88 15.28 -4.17 -6.50
C THR A 88 14.90 -3.35 -7.73
N PRO A 89 15.78 -2.44 -8.22
CA PRO A 89 15.40 -1.47 -9.26
C PRO A 89 14.81 -2.07 -10.54
N LEU A 90 15.35 -3.22 -10.98
CA LEU A 90 14.90 -3.89 -12.21
C LEU A 90 13.47 -4.45 -12.07
N PHE A 91 13.19 -5.14 -10.97
CA PHE A 91 11.90 -5.77 -10.73
C PHE A 91 10.84 -4.74 -10.34
N ALA A 92 11.19 -3.77 -9.50
CA ALA A 92 10.33 -2.63 -9.18
C ALA A 92 9.87 -1.93 -10.47
N ARG A 93 10.79 -1.67 -11.41
CA ARG A 93 10.45 -1.11 -12.72
C ARG A 93 9.49 -1.99 -13.50
N ALA A 94 9.76 -3.29 -13.62
CA ALA A 94 8.93 -4.19 -14.41
C ALA A 94 7.51 -4.33 -13.85
N GLU A 95 7.39 -4.50 -12.53
CA GLU A 95 6.11 -4.64 -11.82
C GLU A 95 5.30 -3.35 -11.87
N LEU A 96 5.92 -2.20 -11.59
CA LEU A 96 5.24 -0.90 -11.67
C LEU A 96 4.83 -0.55 -13.10
N MET A 97 5.67 -0.84 -14.10
CA MET A 97 5.30 -0.65 -15.51
C MET A 97 4.10 -1.52 -15.90
N THR A 98 4.05 -2.75 -15.40
CA THR A 98 2.90 -3.65 -15.62
C THR A 98 1.64 -3.07 -14.98
N GLY A 99 1.75 -2.56 -13.75
CA GLY A 99 0.65 -1.90 -13.05
C GLY A 99 0.15 -0.66 -13.79
N LEU A 100 1.05 0.26 -14.13
CA LEU A 100 0.70 1.49 -14.84
C LEU A 100 0.07 1.20 -16.20
N LYS A 101 0.52 0.15 -16.92
CA LYS A 101 -0.12 -0.29 -18.16
C LYS A 101 -1.56 -0.77 -17.95
N ARG A 102 -1.85 -1.43 -16.81
CA ARG A 102 -3.22 -1.84 -16.44
C ARG A 102 -4.10 -0.65 -16.06
N LEU A 103 -3.51 0.41 -15.52
CA LEU A 103 -4.22 1.63 -15.13
C LEU A 103 -4.50 2.57 -16.33
N ALA A 104 -3.72 2.45 -17.41
CA ALA A 104 -3.82 3.32 -18.59
C ALA A 104 -5.23 3.49 -19.21
N PRO A 105 -6.13 2.48 -19.23
CA PRO A 105 -7.48 2.64 -19.77
C PRO A 105 -8.41 3.52 -18.90
N TYR A 106 -8.07 3.74 -17.63
CA TYR A 106 -8.94 4.41 -16.68
C TYR A 106 -8.61 5.90 -16.57
N ARG A 107 -9.66 6.74 -16.55
CA ARG A 107 -9.49 8.19 -16.35
C ARG A 107 -9.16 8.54 -14.90
N GLU A 108 -9.72 7.79 -13.96
CA GLU A 108 -9.39 7.88 -12.54
C GLU A 108 -8.74 6.57 -12.12
N SER A 109 -7.61 6.65 -11.43
CA SER A 109 -6.92 5.46 -10.97
C SER A 109 -6.19 5.67 -9.65
N THR A 110 -5.97 4.59 -8.92
CA THR A 110 -5.17 4.58 -7.69
C THR A 110 -4.08 3.53 -7.81
N LEU A 111 -2.85 3.97 -7.60
CA LEU A 111 -1.69 3.12 -7.42
C LEU A 111 -1.34 3.11 -5.93
N LEU A 112 -1.60 1.97 -5.29
CA LEU A 112 -1.23 1.71 -3.91
C LEU A 112 0.14 1.04 -3.85
N VAL A 113 1.09 1.66 -3.16
CA VAL A 113 2.43 1.14 -2.89
C VAL A 113 2.56 0.84 -1.40
N THR A 114 2.74 -0.43 -1.04
CA THR A 114 2.95 -0.85 0.35
C THR A 114 4.38 -1.30 0.60
N ASN A 115 4.82 -1.16 1.85
CA ASN A 115 6.06 -1.73 2.37
C ASN A 115 7.34 -1.21 1.70
N LEU A 116 7.28 -0.07 1.01
CA LEU A 116 8.46 0.52 0.36
C LEU A 116 9.53 0.85 1.39
N ARG A 117 9.14 1.49 2.51
CA ARG A 117 10.09 1.84 3.57
C ARG A 117 10.76 0.62 4.21
N PRO A 118 10.05 -0.39 4.72
CA PRO A 118 10.71 -1.55 5.33
C PRO A 118 11.54 -2.37 4.34
N ALA A 119 11.27 -2.30 3.03
CA ALA A 119 12.12 -2.95 2.03
C ALA A 119 13.54 -2.35 1.93
N PHE A 120 13.69 -1.04 2.11
CA PHE A 120 15.00 -0.36 2.06
C PHE A 120 15.58 -0.07 3.45
N LEU A 121 14.71 0.16 4.44
CA LEU A 121 15.02 0.51 5.83
C LEU A 121 14.33 -0.47 6.78
N PRO A 122 14.78 -1.74 6.82
CA PRO A 122 14.16 -2.74 7.69
C PRO A 122 14.39 -2.36 9.16
N PRO A 123 13.37 -2.52 10.03
CA PRO A 123 13.43 -2.05 11.41
C PRO A 123 14.48 -2.77 12.26
N GLN A 124 14.87 -3.99 11.88
CA GLN A 124 15.89 -4.76 12.60
C GLN A 124 17.34 -4.35 12.23
N ALA A 125 17.53 -3.45 11.27
CA ALA A 125 18.85 -3.10 10.78
C ALA A 125 19.13 -1.59 10.86
N ARG A 126 20.41 -1.24 10.95
CA ARG A 126 20.84 0.16 11.02
C ARG A 126 20.45 0.90 9.73
N ALA A 127 19.79 2.05 9.90
CA ALA A 127 19.55 3.02 8.83
C ALA A 127 20.87 3.70 8.45
N THR A 128 21.59 3.16 7.48
CA THR A 128 22.82 3.77 6.96
C THR A 128 22.48 4.92 5.99
N PRO A 129 23.36 5.92 5.83
CA PRO A 129 23.17 6.98 4.84
C PRO A 129 22.99 6.45 3.40
N ARG A 130 23.56 5.28 3.10
CA ARG A 130 23.34 4.58 1.83
C ARG A 130 21.89 4.12 1.71
N ARG A 131 21.37 3.35 2.67
CA ARG A 131 19.97 2.86 2.63
C ARG A 131 18.94 3.98 2.61
N GLN A 132 19.21 5.08 3.31
CA GLN A 132 18.33 6.25 3.28
C GLN A 132 18.29 6.87 1.88
N ARG A 133 19.44 6.97 1.19
CA ARG A 133 19.50 7.41 -0.20
C ARG A 133 18.77 6.45 -1.12
N ASP A 134 19.02 5.14 -1.00
CA ASP A 134 18.38 4.11 -1.81
C ASP A 134 16.84 4.18 -1.68
N TYR A 135 16.32 4.35 -0.45
CA TYR A 135 14.89 4.56 -0.20
C TYR A 135 14.35 5.83 -0.88
N THR A 136 15.03 6.96 -0.72
CA THR A 136 14.61 8.23 -1.32
C THR A 136 14.66 8.19 -2.85
N GLU A 137 15.66 7.52 -3.43
CA GLU A 137 15.76 7.29 -4.87
C GLU A 137 14.63 6.39 -5.37
N ALA A 138 14.32 5.30 -4.66
CA ALA A 138 13.20 4.44 -5.01
C ALA A 138 11.85 5.18 -4.95
N LEU A 139 11.63 5.98 -3.90
CA LEU A 139 10.43 6.80 -3.77
C LEU A 139 10.28 7.78 -4.94
N ARG A 140 11.34 8.54 -5.24
CA ARG A 140 11.36 9.47 -6.37
C ARG A 140 11.14 8.76 -7.69
N TYR A 141 11.76 7.60 -7.87
CA TYR A 141 11.60 6.79 -9.08
C TYR A 141 10.14 6.40 -9.30
N VAL A 142 9.42 5.94 -8.27
CA VAL A 142 7.99 5.60 -8.38
C VAL A 142 7.17 6.83 -8.79
N GLN A 143 7.42 7.97 -8.14
CA GLN A 143 6.73 9.24 -8.42
C GLN A 143 6.98 9.70 -9.86
N ASP A 144 8.23 9.73 -10.30
CA ASP A 144 8.63 10.13 -11.65
C ASP A 144 8.08 9.19 -12.71
N LEU A 145 8.09 7.87 -12.44
CA LEU A 145 7.58 6.86 -13.35
C LEU A 145 6.07 7.02 -13.54
N ALA A 146 5.33 7.21 -12.44
CA ALA A 146 3.90 7.47 -12.48
C ALA A 146 3.61 8.74 -13.29
N ALA A 147 4.23 9.88 -12.93
CA ALA A 147 4.02 11.16 -13.58
C ALA A 147 4.28 11.13 -15.10
N ARG A 148 5.29 10.38 -15.55
CA ARG A 148 5.63 10.24 -16.98
C ARG A 148 4.68 9.36 -17.78
N ARG A 149 3.91 8.50 -17.13
CA ARG A 149 3.11 7.44 -17.79
C ARG A 149 1.62 7.69 -17.79
N ILE A 150 1.14 8.58 -16.93
CA ILE A 150 -0.27 8.96 -16.88
C ILE A 150 -0.56 9.94 -18.01
N HIS A 151 -1.69 9.76 -18.68
CA HIS A 151 -2.16 10.71 -19.69
C HIS A 151 -2.47 12.06 -19.02
N HIS A 152 -2.26 13.18 -19.71
CA HIS A 152 -2.47 14.52 -19.13
C HIS A 152 -3.90 14.78 -18.60
N GLU A 153 -4.89 14.06 -19.13
CA GLU A 153 -6.29 14.13 -18.68
C GLU A 153 -6.66 13.07 -17.62
N ALA A 154 -5.75 12.14 -17.31
CA ALA A 154 -5.99 11.09 -16.34
C ALA A 154 -5.52 11.53 -14.94
N ASN A 155 -6.32 11.18 -13.93
CA ASN A 155 -6.02 11.45 -12.54
C ASN A 155 -5.53 10.16 -11.87
N LEU A 156 -4.25 10.13 -11.48
CA LEU A 156 -3.69 9.05 -10.67
C LEU A 156 -3.50 9.53 -9.23
N GLN A 157 -4.15 8.83 -8.31
CA GLN A 157 -3.83 8.92 -6.89
C GLN A 157 -2.70 7.95 -6.54
N LEU A 158 -1.60 8.49 -6.04
CA LEU A 158 -0.42 7.73 -5.63
C LEU A 158 -0.40 7.62 -4.10
N LEU A 159 -0.55 6.41 -3.55
CA LEU A 159 -0.59 6.17 -2.10
C LEU A 159 0.62 5.35 -1.67
N PHE A 160 1.36 5.80 -0.66
CA PHE A 160 2.50 5.09 -0.07
C PHE A 160 2.20 4.71 1.38
N LEU A 161 2.33 3.41 1.70
CA LEU A 161 2.09 2.82 3.02
C LEU A 161 3.34 2.10 3.55
#